data_AF-A0A6B8MB71-F1
#
_entry.id   AF-A0A6B8MB71-F1
#
_cell.length_a   1.000
_cell.length_b   1.000
_cell.length_c   1.000
_cell.angle_alpha   90.00
_cell.angle_beta   90.00
_cell.angle_gamma   90.00
#
_symmetry.space_group_name_H-M   'P 1'
#
loop_
_entity.id
_entity.type
_entity.pdbx_description
1 polymer ?
#
loop_
_entity_poly.entity_id
_entity_poly.type
_entity_poly.pdbx_seq_one_letter_code
_entity_poly.pdbx_strand_id
1 'polypeptide(L)' 'MAEEKVTVEQLLNGKWACFLHLQGHDAPINLGKEFKKEEMAENWLNVSESVTAIEMMVRKYKK' A
#
# COMPACT_ATOMS: atom_id res chain seq x y z
N MET A 1 8.26 -6.52 15.42
CA MET A 1 7.10 -5.62 15.53
C MET A 1 7.04 -4.89 14.20
N ALA A 2 5.91 -4.99 13.48
CA ALA A 2 5.83 -4.80 12.02
C ALA A 2 6.59 -3.56 11.51
N GLU A 3 7.61 -3.79 10.68
CA GLU A 3 8.54 -2.78 10.12
C GLU A 3 8.00 -2.16 8.81
N GLU A 4 6.71 -2.36 8.54
CA GLU A 4 6.03 -2.02 7.30
C GLU A 4 4.89 -1.05 7.60
N LYS A 5 4.92 0.12 6.95
CA LYS A 5 3.91 1.17 7.11
C LYS A 5 3.16 1.32 5.80
N VAL A 6 1.84 1.34 5.84
CA VAL A 6 1.03 1.63 4.66
C VAL A 6 0.46 3.04 4.76
N THR A 7 0.57 3.81 3.69
CA THR A 7 -0.03 5.13 3.54
C THR A 7 -1.05 5.13 2.41
N VAL A 8 -2.08 5.96 2.54
CA VAL A 8 -3.07 6.21 1.50
C VAL A 8 -2.79 7.60 0.95
N GLU A 9 -2.51 7.69 -0.34
CA GLU A 9 -2.12 8.95 -0.98
C GLU A 9 -2.90 9.18 -2.27
N GLN A 10 -3.23 10.44 -2.53
CA GLN A 10 -3.90 10.84 -3.77
C GLN A 10 -2.88 10.97 -4.90
N LEU A 11 -3.16 10.30 -6.01
CA LEU A 11 -2.41 10.37 -7.26
C LEU A 11 -2.79 11.63 -8.05
N LEU A 12 -1.91 12.05 -8.96
CA LEU A 12 -2.13 13.21 -9.84
C LEU A 12 -3.37 13.08 -10.74
N ASN A 13 -3.89 11.87 -10.92
CA ASN A 13 -5.12 11.61 -11.67
C ASN A 13 -6.40 11.79 -10.82
N GLY A 14 -6.28 12.20 -9.55
CA GLY A 14 -7.38 12.37 -8.61
C GLY A 14 -7.86 11.09 -7.93
N LYS A 15 -7.29 9.93 -8.29
CA LYS A 15 -7.54 8.65 -7.60
C LYS A 15 -6.65 8.51 -6.38
N TRP A 16 -6.97 7.55 -5.53
CA TRP A 16 -6.27 7.21 -4.31
C TRP A 16 -5.59 5.86 -4.45
N ALA A 17 -4.37 5.73 -3.93
CA ALA A 17 -3.66 4.45 -3.94
C ALA A 17 -3.03 4.20 -2.58
N CYS A 18 -2.78 2.92 -2.30
CA CYS A 18 -2.09 2.50 -1.10
C CYS A 18 -0.62 2.26 -1.39
N PHE A 19 0.25 2.81 -0.56
CA PHE A 19 1.69 2.75 -0.68
C PHE A 19 2.30 2.08 0.54
N LEU A 20 3.13 1.08 0.29
CA LEU A 20 3.87 0.33 1.29
C LEU A 20 5.27 0.93 1.46
N HIS A 21 5.58 1.34 2.67
CA HIS A 21 6.88 1.82 3.11
C HIS A 21 7.57 0.69 3.87
N LEU A 22 8.75 0.28 3.38
CA LEU A 22 9.55 -0.76 4.00
C LEU A 22 10.85 -0.15 4.54
N GLN A 23 11.23 -0.54 5.74
CA GLN A 23 12.52 -0.15 6.29
C GLN A 23 13.66 -0.68 5.40
N GLY A 24 14.52 0.23 4.90
CA GLY A 24 15.59 -0.09 3.95
C GLY A 24 15.21 0.08 2.48
N HIS A 25 13.95 0.41 2.17
CA HIS A 25 13.51 0.80 0.85
C HIS A 25 13.06 2.27 0.85
N ASP A 26 13.85 3.13 0.21
CA ASP A 26 13.67 4.59 0.27
C ASP A 26 12.37 5.05 -0.41
N ALA A 27 11.95 4.34 -1.46
CA ALA A 27 10.75 4.70 -2.22
C ALA A 27 9.50 3.95 -1.72
N PRO A 28 8.34 4.63 -1.58
CA PRO A 28 7.09 3.94 -1.34
C PRO A 28 6.70 3.01 -2.49
N ILE A 29 6.27 1.79 -2.17
CA ILE A 29 5.87 0.78 -3.13
C ILE A 29 4.35 0.85 -3.33
N ASN A 30 3.91 1.15 -4.54
CA ASN A 30 2.48 1.12 -4.85
C ASN A 30 1.95 -0.32 -4.78
N LEU A 31 0.88 -0.54 -4.02
CA LEU A 31 0.21 -1.85 -3.89
C LEU A 31 -0.59 -2.27 -5.14
N GLY A 32 -0.59 -1.45 -6.19
CA GLY A 32 -1.11 -1.75 -7.53
C GLY A 32 -2.60 -1.48 -7.71
N LYS A 33 -3.28 -0.91 -6.71
CA LYS A 33 -4.72 -0.65 -6.74
C LYS A 33 -5.01 0.84 -6.58
N GLU A 34 -5.87 1.34 -7.47
CA GLU A 34 -6.33 2.72 -7.47
C GLU A 34 -7.83 2.78 -7.12
N PHE A 35 -8.21 3.76 -6.31
CA PHE A 35 -9.54 3.95 -5.77
C PHE A 35 -10.05 5.35 -6.10
N LYS A 36 -11.37 5.51 -6.21
CA LYS A 36 -11.96 6.83 -6.51
C LYS A 36 -12.06 7.74 -5.29
N LYS A 37 -12.00 7.17 -4.09
CA LYS A 37 -12.14 7.88 -2.81
C LYS A 37 -11.10 7.34 -1.82
N GLU A 38 -10.64 8.22 -0.93
CA GLU A 38 -9.74 7.87 0.19
C GLU A 38 -10.33 6.73 1.03
N GLU A 39 -11.58 6.87 1.46
CA GLU A 39 -12.32 5.87 2.24
C GLU A 39 -12.33 4.47 1.60
N MET A 40 -12.34 4.38 0.26
CA MET A 40 -12.29 3.08 -0.43
C MET A 40 -10.91 2.44 -0.32
N ALA A 41 -9.85 3.25 -0.38
CA ALA A 41 -8.48 2.80 -0.20
C ALA A 41 -8.25 2.36 1.25
N GLU A 42 -8.73 3.13 2.23
CA GLU A 42 -8.67 2.76 3.65
C GLU A 42 -9.47 1.50 3.96
N ASN A 43 -10.70 1.39 3.44
CA ASN A 43 -11.49 0.17 3.59
C ASN A 43 -10.81 -1.04 2.96
N TRP A 44 -10.11 -0.85 1.84
CA TRP A 44 -9.36 -1.94 1.22
C TRP A 44 -8.21 -2.43 2.12
N LEU A 45 -7.54 -1.53 2.86
CA LEU A 45 -6.53 -1.92 3.86
C LEU A 45 -7.07 -2.78 5.00
N ASN A 46 -8.39 -2.87 5.17
CA ASN A 46 -9.03 -3.70 6.18
C ASN A 46 -9.48 -5.08 5.64
N VAL A 47 -9.38 -5.35 4.34
CA VAL A 47 -9.75 -6.65 3.77
C VAL A 47 -8.54 -7.58 3.56
N SER A 48 -8.76 -8.90 3.57
CA SER A 48 -7.69 -9.89 3.41
C SER A 48 -6.88 -9.77 2.11
N GLU A 49 -7.48 -9.20 1.07
CA GLU A 49 -6.80 -8.95 -0.21
C GLU A 49 -5.63 -7.97 -0.04
N SER A 50 -5.78 -6.92 0.77
CA SER A 50 -4.70 -5.96 0.99
C SER A 50 -3.56 -6.55 1.81
N VAL A 51 -3.88 -7.35 2.84
CA VAL A 51 -2.88 -8.09 3.62
C VAL A 51 -2.05 -8.97 2.70
N THR A 52 -2.71 -9.71 1.80
CA THR A 52 -2.02 -10.57 0.83
C THR A 52 -1.14 -9.76 -0.12
N ALA A 53 -1.63 -8.63 -0.62
CA ALA A 53 -0.86 -7.74 -1.49
C ALA A 53 0.37 -7.17 -0.77
N ILE A 54 0.22 -6.74 0.48
CA ILE A 54 1.30 -6.24 1.33
C ILE A 54 2.34 -7.34 1.51
N GLU A 55 1.94 -8.55 1.95
CA GLU A 55 2.87 -9.67 2.15
C GLU A 55 3.67 -10.02 0.88
N MET A 56 3.01 -10.02 -0.29
CA MET A 56 3.69 -10.27 -1.56
C MET A 56 4.74 -9.20 -1.87
N MET A 57 4.42 -7.93 -1.64
CA MET A 57 5.35 -6.83 -1.84
C MET A 57 6.48 -6.87 -0.81
N VAL A 58 6.18 -7.08 0.48
CA VAL A 58 7.20 -7.26 1.52
C VAL A 58 8.17 -8.37 1.11
N ARG A 59 7.71 -9.56 0.72
CA ARG A 59 8.58 -10.66 0.29
C ARG A 59 9.39 -10.35 -0.97
N LYS A 60 8.86 -9.51 -1.86
CA LYS A 60 9.53 -9.11 -3.10
C LYS A 60 10.66 -8.11 -2.87
N TYR A 61 10.47 -7.18 -1.94
CA TYR A 61 11.38 -6.06 -1.71
C TYR A 61 12.27 -6.23 -0.47
N LYS A 62 11.82 -6.98 0.54
CA LYS A 62 12.62 -7.40 1.70
C LYS A 62 13.35 -8.70 1.32
N LYS A 63 14.55 -8.55 0.76
CA LYS A 63 15.48 -9.65 0.49
C LYS A 63 16.33 -9.97 1.71
#